data_AF-A0A6L9ZP35-F1
#
_entry.id   AF-A0A6L9ZP35-F1
#
_cell.length_a   1.000
_cell.length_b   1.000
_cell.length_c   1.000
_cell.angle_alpha   90.00
_cell.angle_beta   90.00
_cell.angle_gamma   90.00
#
_symmetry.space_group_name_H-M   'P 1'
#
loop_
_entity.id
_entity.type
_entity.pdbx_description
1 polymer ?
#
loop_
_entity_poly.entity_id
_entity_poly.type
_entity_poly.pdbx_seq_one_letter_code
_entity_poly.pdbx_strand_id
1 'polypeptide(L)'
;MLAVGYVQTKWVAEQLVWEAAKRGLPITVYRPSRISGNSKTGVSNFDDLLSRFIKGCIQLKHFPTWEGFEENLIPVDYASKAIVFLSQKRGFFREGISFNQSRISPPGGYL
;
A
#
# COMPACT_ATOMS: atom_id res chain seq x y z
N MET A 1 8.64 16.23 8.39
CA MET A 1 9.22 16.53 7.05
C MET A 1 9.97 15.32 6.44
N LEU A 2 9.45 14.08 6.56
CA LEU A 2 10.10 12.87 6.01
C LEU A 2 9.21 12.04 5.05
N ALA A 3 7.95 12.43 4.85
CA ALA A 3 7.02 11.70 3.98
C ALA A 3 7.07 12.13 2.50
N VAL A 4 7.64 13.30 2.20
CA VAL A 4 7.54 13.89 0.85
C VAL A 4 8.49 13.20 -0.14
N GLY A 5 9.73 12.87 0.25
CA GLY A 5 10.71 12.30 -0.68
C GLY A 5 10.35 10.90 -1.20
N TYR A 6 9.98 9.97 -0.31
CA TYR A 6 9.57 8.62 -0.73
C TYR A 6 8.34 8.65 -1.65
N VAL A 7 7.31 9.42 -1.26
CA VAL A 7 6.09 9.57 -2.06
C VAL A 7 6.40 10.20 -3.42
N GLN A 8 7.25 11.24 -3.46
CA GLN A 8 7.71 11.84 -4.70
C GLN A 8 8.46 10.85 -5.59
N THR A 9 9.40 10.07 -5.04
CA THR A 9 10.14 9.08 -5.83
C THR A 9 9.22 8.00 -6.39
N LYS A 10 8.23 7.53 -5.61
CA LYS A 10 7.24 6.56 -6.10
C LYS A 10 6.32 7.16 -7.16
N TRP A 11 5.90 8.41 -7.00
CA TRP A 11 5.10 9.11 -7.99
C TRP A 11 5.86 9.31 -9.30
N VAL A 12 7.13 9.75 -9.26
CA VAL A 12 7.97 9.91 -10.46
C VAL A 12 8.18 8.56 -11.15
N ALA A 13 8.47 7.50 -10.39
CA ALA A 13 8.61 6.15 -10.95
C ALA A 13 7.32 5.69 -11.64
N GLU A 14 6.17 5.99 -11.06
CA GLU A 14 4.87 5.69 -11.66
C GLU A 14 4.66 6.44 -12.97
N GLN A 15 4.99 7.74 -13.06
CA GLN A 15 4.89 8.50 -14.31
C GLN A 15 5.76 7.88 -15.42
N LEU A 16 6.99 7.47 -15.11
CA LEU A 16 7.88 6.81 -16.07
C LEU A 16 7.31 5.48 -16.58
N VAL A 17 6.70 4.71 -15.68
CA VAL A 17 6.03 3.45 -16.00
C VAL A 17 4.79 3.69 -16.87
N TRP A 18 4.05 4.79 -16.68
CA TRP A 18 2.95 5.17 -17.56
C TRP A 18 3.42 5.61 -18.96
N GLU A 19 4.54 6.31 -19.07
CA GLU A 19 5.14 6.65 -20.37
C GLU A 19 5.54 5.39 -21.16
N ALA A 20 6.08 4.38 -20.46
CA ALA A 20 6.34 3.07 -21.05
C ALA A 20 5.05 2.38 -21.53
N ALA A 21 3.94 2.49 -20.77
CA ALA A 21 2.65 1.91 -21.14
C ALA A 21 2.05 2.55 -22.41
N LYS A 22 2.23 3.88 -22.57
CA LYS A 22 1.84 4.62 -23.79
C LYS A 22 2.56 4.08 -25.03
N ARG A 23 3.81 3.62 -24.87
CA ARG A 23 4.63 3.00 -25.94
C ARG A 23 4.28 1.54 -26.24
N GLY A 24 3.25 0.99 -25.61
CA GLY A 24 2.73 -0.35 -25.90
C GLY A 24 3.17 -1.44 -24.92
N LEU A 25 3.92 -1.10 -23.87
CA LEU A 25 4.29 -2.09 -22.85
C LEU A 25 3.07 -2.47 -21.98
N PRO A 26 2.81 -3.77 -21.77
CA PRO A 26 1.72 -4.24 -20.92
C PRO A 26 2.10 -4.04 -19.44
N ILE A 27 1.53 -3.01 -18.82
CA ILE A 27 1.90 -2.54 -17.48
C ILE A 27 0.67 -2.46 -16.57
N THR A 28 0.85 -2.82 -15.30
CA THR A 28 -0.15 -2.67 -14.23
C THR A 28 0.53 -2.08 -13.01
N VAL A 29 -0.06 -1.05 -12.40
CA VAL A 29 0.50 -0.40 -11.20
C VAL A 29 -0.31 -0.81 -9.98
N TYR A 30 0.36 -1.38 -8.98
CA TYR A 30 -0.25 -1.80 -7.72
C TYR A 30 0.04 -0.79 -6.62
N ARG A 31 -1.00 -0.24 -5.98
CA ARG A 31 -0.90 0.74 -4.90
C ARG A 31 -1.47 0.19 -3.59
N PRO A 32 -0.69 -0.62 -2.86
CA PRO A 32 -1.10 -1.07 -1.54
C PRO A 32 -1.14 0.08 -0.53
N SER A 33 -2.09 0.02 0.41
CA SER A 33 -1.99 0.78 1.67
C SER A 33 -0.87 0.22 2.55
N ARG A 34 -0.75 0.68 3.80
CA ARG A 34 0.35 0.25 4.68
C ARG A 34 0.29 -1.26 4.88
N ILE A 35 1.36 -1.97 4.51
CA ILE A 35 1.44 -3.41 4.68
C ILE A 35 1.76 -3.72 6.14
N SER A 36 0.90 -4.51 6.79
CA SER A 36 1.08 -5.02 8.14
C SER A 36 1.59 -6.47 8.12
N GLY A 37 1.88 -7.00 9.31
CA GLY A 37 2.35 -8.36 9.49
C GLY A 37 1.42 -9.43 8.92
N ASN A 38 1.94 -10.66 8.84
CA ASN A 38 1.18 -11.81 8.38
C ASN A 38 -0.02 -12.07 9.30
N SER A 39 -1.21 -12.18 8.72
CA SER A 39 -2.48 -12.28 9.46
C SER A 39 -2.59 -13.50 10.39
N LYS A 40 -1.80 -14.56 10.14
CA LYS A 40 -1.84 -15.82 10.91
C LYS A 40 -0.67 -15.97 11.87
N THR A 41 0.53 -15.57 11.44
CA THR A 41 1.77 -15.81 12.20
C THR A 41 2.23 -14.59 12.97
N GLY A 42 1.72 -13.39 12.66
CA GLY A 42 2.14 -12.13 13.27
C GLY A 42 3.54 -11.67 12.87
N VAL A 43 4.23 -12.40 11.98
CA VAL A 43 5.56 -12.02 11.48
C VAL A 43 5.44 -10.70 10.73
N SER A 44 6.20 -9.70 11.17
CA SER A 44 6.18 -8.33 10.66
C SER A 44 7.56 -7.69 10.74
N ASN A 45 7.72 -6.53 10.10
CA ASN A 45 8.84 -5.66 10.36
C ASN A 45 8.59 -4.84 11.64
N PHE A 46 9.11 -5.31 12.78
CA PHE A 46 8.92 -4.67 14.08
C PHE A 46 9.66 -3.33 14.25
N ASP A 47 10.52 -2.96 13.31
CA ASP A 47 11.23 -1.68 13.29
C ASP A 47 10.49 -0.58 12.52
N ASP A 48 9.32 -0.89 11.95
CA ASP A 48 8.56 0.10 11.21
C ASP A 48 7.87 1.13 12.13
N LEU A 49 7.44 2.23 11.53
CA LEU A 49 6.84 3.36 12.27
C LEU A 49 5.64 2.92 13.12
N LEU A 50 4.78 2.05 12.57
CA LEU A 50 3.58 1.58 13.25
C LEU A 50 3.93 0.68 14.44
N SER A 51 4.86 -0.26 14.27
CA SER A 51 5.33 -1.14 15.33
C SER A 51 5.98 -0.34 16.46
N ARG A 52 6.78 0.68 16.13
CA ARG A 52 7.38 1.59 17.12
C ARG A 52 6.33 2.43 17.84
N PHE A 53 5.31 2.90 17.12
CA PHE A 53 4.19 3.64 17.71
C PHE A 53 3.41 2.77 18.70
N ILE A 54 3.01 1.55 18.31
CA ILE A 54 2.30 0.59 19.17
C ILE A 54 3.16 0.24 20.39
N LYS A 55 4.46 -0.02 20.20
CA LYS A 55 5.40 -0.29 21.30
C LYS A 55 5.46 0.88 22.28
N GLY A 56 5.54 2.11 21.78
CA GLY A 56 5.51 3.32 22.61
C GLY A 56 4.23 3.43 23.44
N CYS A 57 3.06 3.19 22.82
CA CYS A 57 1.78 3.19 23.52
C CYS A 57 1.72 2.12 24.63
N ILE A 58 2.19 0.92 24.35
CA ILE A 58 2.26 -0.18 25.34
C ILE A 58 3.18 0.18 26.51
N GLN A 59 4.38 0.71 26.21
CA GLN A 59 5.35 1.10 27.23
C GLN A 59 4.85 2.24 28.12
N LEU A 60 4.13 3.20 27.54
CA LEU A 60 3.51 4.32 28.25
C LEU A 60 2.21 3.95 28.94
N LYS A 61 1.63 2.77 28.63
CA LYS A 61 0.28 2.34 29.05
C LYS A 61 -0.82 3.34 28.69
N HIS A 62 -0.61 4.13 27.64
CA HIS A 62 -1.53 5.14 27.16
C HIS A 62 -1.61 5.07 25.64
N PHE A 63 -2.81 5.25 25.12
CA PHE A 63 -3.05 5.40 23.69
C PHE A 63 -3.54 6.82 23.44
N PRO A 64 -3.00 7.52 22.44
CA PRO A 64 -3.44 8.88 22.18
C PRO A 64 -4.82 8.86 21.52
N THR A 65 -5.78 9.53 22.15
CA THR A 65 -7.12 9.68 21.59
C THR A 65 -7.19 11.01 20.85
N TRP A 66 -7.25 10.98 19.52
CA TRP A 66 -7.58 12.15 18.71
C TRP A 66 -8.51 11.73 17.57
N GLU A 67 -9.38 12.66 17.15
CA GLU A 67 -10.30 12.43 16.03
C GLU A 67 -9.53 12.26 14.72
N GLY A 68 -9.96 11.29 13.90
CA GLY A 68 -9.34 11.00 12.60
C GLY A 68 -8.11 10.08 12.65
N PHE A 69 -7.82 9.43 13.78
CA PHE A 69 -6.82 8.37 13.82
C PHE A 69 -7.35 7.06 13.22
N GLU A 70 -7.27 6.94 11.90
CA GLU A 70 -7.57 5.70 11.17
C GLU A 70 -6.38 5.27 10.33
N GLU A 71 -5.75 4.15 10.71
CA GLU A 71 -4.67 3.54 9.92
C GLU A 71 -5.23 2.45 9.01
N ASN A 72 -5.05 2.63 7.71
CA ASN A 72 -5.44 1.65 6.69
C ASN A 72 -4.32 0.63 6.47
N LEU A 73 -4.50 -0.56 7.07
CA LEU A 73 -3.51 -1.64 7.11
C LEU A 73 -3.94 -2.88 6.32
N ILE A 74 -3.14 -3.35 5.38
CA ILE A 74 -3.37 -4.63 4.71
C ILE A 74 -2.35 -5.70 5.14
N PRO A 75 -2.77 -6.91 5.54
CA PRO A 75 -1.82 -7.97 5.87
C PRO A 75 -0.97 -8.38 4.66
N VAL A 76 0.32 -8.65 4.87
CA VAL A 76 1.26 -9.04 3.79
C VAL A 76 0.83 -10.30 3.02
N ASP A 77 0.21 -11.27 3.71
CA ASP A 77 -0.28 -12.50 3.09
C ASP A 77 -1.51 -12.27 2.20
N TYR A 78 -2.32 -11.24 2.51
CA TYR A 78 -3.41 -10.82 1.64
C TYR A 78 -2.89 -10.04 0.43
N ALA A 79 -2.04 -9.04 0.66
CA ALA A 79 -1.47 -8.20 -0.39
C ALA A 79 -0.72 -9.01 -1.46
N SER A 80 0.14 -9.94 -1.02
CA SER A 80 0.90 -10.82 -1.92
C SER A 80 0.00 -11.73 -2.76
N LYS A 81 -1.00 -12.39 -2.14
CA LYS A 81 -1.97 -13.22 -2.86
C LYS A 81 -2.78 -12.41 -3.88
N ALA A 82 -3.21 -11.21 -3.51
CA ALA A 82 -3.97 -10.34 -4.40
C ALA A 82 -3.15 -9.93 -5.63
N ILE A 83 -1.89 -9.52 -5.44
CA ILE A 83 -0.98 -9.15 -6.54
C ILE A 83 -0.73 -10.35 -7.47
N VAL A 84 -0.42 -11.53 -6.91
CA VAL A 84 -0.18 -12.74 -7.71
C VAL A 84 -1.43 -13.16 -8.49
N PHE A 85 -2.61 -13.07 -7.88
CA PHE A 85 -3.86 -13.39 -8.55
C PHE A 85 -4.16 -12.41 -9.69
N LEU A 86 -3.95 -11.11 -9.47
CA LEU A 86 -4.25 -10.08 -10.46
C LEU A 86 -3.24 -10.07 -11.63
N SER A 87 -1.98 -10.40 -11.38
CA SER A 87 -0.95 -10.42 -12.43
C SER A 87 -1.21 -11.49 -13.49
N GLN A 88 -1.97 -12.53 -13.15
CA GLN A 88 -2.35 -13.61 -14.07
C GLN A 88 -3.58 -13.30 -14.92
N LYS A 89 -4.34 -12.23 -14.58
CA LYS A 89 -5.54 -11.85 -15.33
C LYS A 89 -5.17 -10.99 -16.54
N ARG A 90 -5.33 -11.54 -17.75
CA ARG A 90 -5.30 -10.78 -19.00
C ARG A 90 -6.50 -9.82 -19.02
N GLY A 91 -6.25 -8.52 -18.87
CA GLY A 91 -7.30 -7.48 -18.91
C GLY A 91 -6.96 -6.22 -18.13
N PHE A 92 -6.11 -6.28 -17.11
CA PHE A 92 -5.72 -5.13 -16.29
C PHE A 92 -4.47 -4.39 -16.79
N PHE A 93 -4.23 -4.44 -18.10
CA PHE A 93 -3.13 -3.70 -18.71
C PHE A 93 -3.56 -2.23 -18.87
N ARG A 94 -2.72 -1.32 -18.38
CA ARG A 94 -2.92 0.13 -18.30
C ARG A 94 -3.78 0.65 -17.15
N GLU A 95 -4.01 -0.17 -16.13
CA GLU A 95 -4.78 0.24 -14.94
C GLU A 95 -3.92 0.32 -13.68
N GLY A 96 -4.23 1.32 -12.86
CA GLY A 96 -3.70 1.45 -11.52
C GLY A 96 -4.67 0.84 -10.51
N ILE A 97 -4.26 -0.22 -9.82
CA ILE A 97 -5.08 -0.95 -8.86
C ILE A 97 -4.66 -0.55 -7.45
N SER A 98 -5.58 0.10 -6.74
CA SER A 98 -5.38 0.47 -5.34
C SER A 98 -5.93 -0.62 -4.43
N PHE A 99 -5.14 -1.03 -3.42
CA PHE A 99 -5.58 -1.96 -2.39
C PHE A 99 -5.84 -1.21 -1.09
N ASN A 100 -7.07 -1.33 -0.60
CA ASN A 100 -7.51 -0.82 0.70
C ASN A 100 -8.05 -1.99 1.54
N GLN A 101 -8.02 -1.87 2.87
CA GLN A 101 -8.61 -2.78 3.85
C GLN A 101 -10.00 -3.33 3.50
N SER A 102 -10.82 -2.57 2.74
CA SER A 102 -12.22 -2.89 2.50
C SER A 102 -12.65 -3.05 1.04
N ARG A 103 -11.77 -2.82 0.04
CA ARG A 103 -12.12 -2.92 -1.39
C ARG A 103 -10.90 -2.89 -2.32
N ILE A 104 -10.98 -3.64 -3.42
CA ILE A 104 -10.21 -3.39 -4.64
C ILE A 104 -11.02 -2.37 -5.44
N SER A 105 -10.52 -1.15 -5.55
CA SER A 105 -11.18 -0.10 -6.34
C SER A 105 -10.49 0.01 -7.70
N PRO A 106 -11.24 -0.02 -8.83
CA PRO A 106 -10.70 0.42 -10.11
C PRO A 106 -10.31 1.90 -10.02
N PRO A 107 -9.46 2.41 -10.93
CA PRO A 107 -8.96 3.78 -10.84
C PRO A 107 -10.11 4.79 -10.82
N GLY A 108 -10.27 5.48 -9.68
CA GLY A 108 -10.93 6.78 -9.65
C GLY A 108 -10.08 7.75 -10.46
N GLY A 109 -10.72 8.44 -11.42
CA GLY A 109 -10.06 9.35 -12.33
C GLY A 109 -9.15 10.34 -11.60
N TYR A 110 -8.01 10.63 -12.22
CA TYR A 110 -7.13 11.71 -11.79
C TYR A 110 -7.85 13.05 -12.02
N LEU A 111 -8.54 13.55 -10.99
CA LEU A 111 -8.82 14.96 -10.72
C LEU A 111 -8.75 15.19 -9.21
#